data_AF-H8FP48-F1
#
_entry.id   AF-H8FP48-F1
#
_cell.length_a   1.000
_cell.length_b   1.000
_cell.length_c   1.000
_cell.angle_alpha   90.00
_cell.angle_beta   90.00
_cell.angle_gamma   90.00
#
_symmetry.space_group_name_H-M   'P 1'
#
loop_
_entity.id
_entity.type
_entity.pdbx_description
1 polymer ?
#
loop_
_entity_poly.entity_id
_entity_poly.type
_entity_poly.pdbx_seq_one_letter_code
_entity_poly.pdbx_strand_id
1 'polypeptide(L)'
;MMPLECTEFCGIVILMIIEASIARCRAFAHSPGMSKARLASLAGLHRNALRDMDRTDWSPTADTLRKLEAVIPPDWYPPEESPTPTTSSEAA
;
A
#
# COMPACT_ATOMS: atom_id res chain seq x y z
N MET A 1 -36.02 19.82 6.27
CA MET A 1 -34.79 20.57 6.60
C MET A 1 -33.77 19.54 7.07
N MET A 2 -32.96 18.99 6.16
CA MET A 2 -31.96 17.95 6.47
C MET A 2 -30.57 18.53 6.16
N PRO A 3 -29.61 18.49 7.11
CA PRO A 3 -28.33 19.16 6.98
C PRO A 3 -27.37 18.42 6.05
N LEU A 4 -26.52 19.22 5.42
CA LEU A 4 -25.59 18.92 4.33
C LEU A 4 -24.29 18.24 4.81
N GLU A 5 -24.38 17.15 5.56
CA GLU A 5 -23.19 16.50 6.16
C GLU A 5 -22.59 15.36 5.29
N CYS A 6 -23.19 15.04 4.14
CA CYS A 6 -22.72 13.95 3.28
C CYS A 6 -21.53 14.31 2.37
N THR A 7 -21.18 15.58 2.17
CA THR A 7 -20.16 15.97 1.18
C THR A 7 -18.74 16.06 1.79
N GLU A 8 -18.62 16.34 3.09
CA GLU A 8 -17.30 16.60 3.70
C GLU A 8 -16.54 15.30 4.07
N PHE A 9 -17.25 14.19 4.27
CA PHE A 9 -16.61 12.90 4.57
C PHE A 9 -15.96 12.25 3.35
N CYS A 10 -16.49 12.48 2.14
CA CYS A 10 -16.04 11.80 0.92
C CYS A 10 -14.55 12.07 0.59
N GLY A 11 -14.07 13.28 0.90
CA GLY A 11 -12.66 13.67 0.69
C GLY A 11 -11.66 12.96 1.59
N ILE A 12 -12.04 12.66 2.85
CA ILE A 12 -11.19 11.96 3.82
C ILE A 12 -11.14 10.46 3.52
N VAL A 13 -12.27 9.84 3.14
CA VAL A 13 -12.30 8.38 2.88
C VAL A 13 -11.51 8.01 1.62
N ILE A 14 -11.56 8.85 0.56
CA ILE A 14 -10.83 8.60 -0.68
C ILE A 14 -9.30 8.69 -0.47
N LEU A 15 -8.82 9.64 0.34
CA LEU A 15 -7.39 9.70 0.69
C LEU A 15 -6.95 8.48 1.52
N MET A 16 -7.79 8.03 2.45
CA MET A 16 -7.46 6.91 3.33
C MET A 16 -7.37 5.57 2.59
N ILE A 17 -8.11 5.40 1.49
CA ILE A 17 -8.11 4.17 0.68
C ILE A 17 -6.83 4.03 -0.15
N ILE A 18 -6.35 5.10 -0.79
CA ILE A 18 -5.17 5.01 -1.67
C ILE A 18 -3.92 4.64 -0.86
N GLU A 19 -3.71 5.30 0.28
CA GLU A 19 -2.58 5.00 1.17
C GLU A 19 -2.66 3.58 1.73
N ALA A 20 -3.86 3.10 2.10
CA ALA A 20 -4.07 1.73 2.56
C ALA A 20 -3.75 0.70 1.46
N SER A 21 -4.16 0.94 0.21
CA SER A 21 -3.82 0.09 -0.93
C SER A 21 -2.32 0.07 -1.21
N ILE A 22 -1.63 1.21 -1.13
CA ILE A 22 -0.16 1.30 -1.29
C ILE A 22 0.54 0.50 -0.17
N ALA A 23 0.13 0.68 1.09
CA ALA A 23 0.68 -0.05 2.22
C ALA A 23 0.50 -1.57 2.06
N ARG A 24 -0.69 -2.01 1.62
CA ARG A 24 -0.97 -3.42 1.31
C ARG A 24 -0.07 -3.95 0.18
N CYS A 25 0.11 -3.18 -0.89
CA CYS A 25 1.02 -3.55 -1.98
C CYS A 25 2.47 -3.68 -1.50
N ARG A 26 2.93 -2.77 -0.63
CA ARG A 26 4.27 -2.82 -0.03
C ARG A 26 4.43 -4.07 0.82
N ALA A 27 3.49 -4.35 1.73
CA ALA A 27 3.56 -5.51 2.59
C ALA A 27 3.58 -6.82 1.78
N PHE A 28 2.77 -6.91 0.71
CA PHE A 28 2.79 -8.08 -0.17
C PHE A 28 4.13 -8.26 -0.89
N ALA A 29 4.73 -7.15 -1.34
CA ALA A 29 6.02 -7.19 -2.01
C ALA A 29 7.21 -7.52 -1.08
N HIS A 30 7.06 -7.32 0.23
CA HIS A 30 8.03 -7.67 1.28
C HIS A 30 7.77 -9.04 1.93
N SER A 31 6.68 -9.72 1.58
CA SER A 31 6.35 -11.06 2.06
C SER A 31 7.42 -12.10 1.64
N PRO A 32 7.75 -13.08 2.49
CA PRO A 32 8.72 -14.12 2.15
C PRO A 32 8.31 -14.89 0.89
N GLY A 33 9.21 -14.94 -0.11
CA GLY A 33 8.97 -15.59 -1.41
C GLY A 33 8.39 -14.69 -2.49
N MET A 34 8.06 -13.44 -2.16
CA MET A 34 7.64 -12.41 -3.11
C MET A 34 8.71 -11.32 -3.22
N SER A 35 8.81 -10.66 -4.37
CA SER A 35 9.73 -9.52 -4.57
C SER A 35 9.08 -8.44 -5.42
N LYS A 36 9.49 -7.19 -5.24
CA LYS A 36 8.97 -6.03 -6.00
C LYS A 36 9.05 -6.26 -7.52
N ALA A 37 10.16 -6.83 -7.99
CA ALA A 37 10.36 -7.16 -9.40
C ALA A 37 9.37 -8.25 -9.89
N ARG A 38 9.12 -9.27 -9.06
CA ARG A 38 8.16 -10.33 -9.38
C ARG A 38 6.73 -9.80 -9.39
N LEU A 39 6.36 -8.97 -8.42
CA LEU A 39 5.06 -8.29 -8.38
C LEU A 39 4.85 -7.41 -9.61
N ALA A 40 5.87 -6.62 -9.99
CA ALA A 40 5.82 -5.80 -11.21
C ALA A 40 5.59 -6.64 -12.47
N SER A 41 6.33 -7.75 -12.61
CA SER A 41 6.18 -8.65 -13.75
C SER A 41 4.81 -9.31 -13.81
N LEU A 42 4.26 -9.73 -12.67
CA LEU A 42 2.90 -10.30 -12.61
C LEU A 42 1.82 -9.27 -12.90
N ALA A 43 2.01 -8.02 -12.48
CA ALA A 43 1.10 -6.90 -12.77
C ALA A 43 1.24 -6.35 -14.20
N GLY A 44 2.20 -6.84 -14.99
CA GLY A 44 2.50 -6.31 -16.32
C GLY A 44 3.06 -4.87 -16.29
N LEU A 45 3.66 -4.46 -15.16
CA LEU A 45 4.23 -3.13 -14.96
C LEU A 45 5.71 -3.11 -15.34
N HIS A 46 6.17 -2.00 -15.90
CA HIS A 46 7.57 -1.80 -16.24
C HIS A 46 8.44 -1.78 -14.98
N ARG A 47 9.68 -2.31 -15.06
CA ARG A 47 10.63 -2.40 -13.93
C ARG A 47 10.87 -1.08 -13.19
N ASN A 48 10.67 0.05 -13.85
CA ASN A 48 10.84 1.37 -13.23
C ASN A 48 9.65 1.82 -12.38
N ALA A 49 8.46 1.24 -12.55
CA ALA A 49 7.25 1.66 -11.83
C ALA A 49 7.31 1.33 -10.33
N LEU A 50 7.95 0.22 -9.97
CA LEU A 50 8.06 -0.24 -8.58
C LEU A 50 9.39 0.12 -7.90
N ARG A 51 10.30 0.81 -8.61
CA ARG A 51 11.60 1.20 -8.05
C ARG A 51 11.44 2.19 -6.90
N ASP A 52 10.55 3.15 -7.08
CA ASP A 52 10.24 4.16 -6.08
C ASP A 52 9.10 3.74 -5.13
N MET A 53 8.56 2.52 -5.26
CA MET A 53 7.43 2.06 -4.44
C MET A 53 7.68 2.15 -2.94
N ASP A 54 8.94 2.06 -2.49
CA ASP A 54 9.31 2.18 -1.07
C ASP A 54 9.32 3.63 -0.55
N ARG A 55 9.32 4.62 -1.46
CA ARG A 55 9.36 6.04 -1.09
C ARG A 55 7.98 6.54 -0.70
N THR A 56 7.93 7.32 0.37
CA THR A 56 6.71 8.03 0.79
C THR A 56 6.18 9.00 -0.26
N ASP A 57 7.04 9.56 -1.11
CA ASP A 57 6.63 10.46 -2.22
C ASP A 57 6.14 9.72 -3.48
N TRP A 58 6.06 8.39 -3.45
CA TRP A 58 5.65 7.63 -4.62
C TRP A 58 4.17 7.86 -4.91
N SER A 59 3.89 8.50 -6.06
CA SER A 59 2.54 8.76 -6.53
C SER A 59 2.19 7.80 -7.67
N PRO A 60 1.73 6.57 -7.37
CA PRO A 60 1.25 5.66 -8.40
C PRO A 60 0.00 6.26 -9.05
N THR A 61 -0.10 6.12 -10.37
CA THR A 61 -1.36 6.43 -11.06
C THR A 61 -2.43 5.42 -10.66
N ALA A 62 -3.71 5.82 -10.71
CA ALA A 62 -4.83 4.92 -10.40
C ALA A 62 -4.80 3.63 -11.23
N ASP A 63 -4.35 3.70 -12.48
CA ASP A 63 -4.17 2.52 -13.35
C ASP A 63 -3.09 1.55 -12.83
N THR A 64 -1.99 2.10 -12.30
CA THR A 64 -0.91 1.32 -11.69
C THR A 64 -1.40 0.62 -10.43
N LEU A 65 -2.13 1.34 -9.57
CA LEU A 65 -2.71 0.78 -8.35
C LEU A 65 -3.68 -0.36 -8.68
N ARG A 66 -4.55 -0.18 -9.67
CA ARG A 66 -5.51 -1.19 -10.11
C ARG A 66 -4.84 -2.46 -10.62
N LYS A 67 -3.73 -2.33 -11.35
CA LYS A 67 -2.93 -3.47 -11.83
C LYS A 67 -2.24 -4.21 -10.68
N LEU A 68 -1.74 -3.49 -9.68
CA LEU A 68 -1.12 -4.10 -8.50
C LEU A 68 -2.16 -4.85 -7.65
N GLU A 69 -3.31 -4.23 -7.39
CA GLU A 69 -4.38 -4.88 -6.64
C GLU A 69 -4.94 -6.11 -7.36
N ALA A 70 -4.96 -6.13 -8.70
CA ALA A 70 -5.39 -7.31 -9.45
C ALA A 70 -4.51 -8.56 -9.21
N VAL A 71 -3.24 -8.37 -8.80
CA VAL A 71 -2.32 -9.46 -8.47
C VAL A 71 -2.47 -9.89 -7.00
N ILE A 72 -2.88 -8.98 -6.13
CA ILE A 72 -3.00 -9.23 -4.69
C ILE A 72 -4.39 -9.81 -4.42
N PRO A 73 -4.51 -10.95 -3.72
CA PRO A 73 -5.81 -11.48 -3.36
C PRO A 73 -6.58 -10.48 -2.47
N PRO A 74 -7.89 -10.27 -2.68
CA PRO A 74 -8.69 -9.37 -1.84
C PRO A 74 -8.82 -9.85 -0.39
N ASP A 75 -8.63 -11.15 -0.16
CA ASP A 75 -8.61 -11.77 1.17
C ASP A 75 -7.21 -11.76 1.82
N TRP A 76 -6.19 -11.29 1.10
CA TRP A 76 -4.82 -11.25 1.62
C TRP A 76 -4.63 -10.07 2.57
N TYR A 77 -4.56 -10.35 3.86
CA TYR A 77 -4.14 -9.38 4.85
C TYR A 77 -2.66 -9.60 5.18
N PRO A 78 -1.84 -8.54 5.26
CA PRO A 78 -0.51 -8.70 5.80
C PRO A 78 -0.64 -9.27 7.22
N PRO A 79 0.16 -10.28 7.60
CA PRO A 79 0.25 -10.65 9.01
C PRO A 79 0.60 -9.38 9.77
N GLU A 80 -0.07 -9.09 10.89
CA GLU A 80 0.23 -7.91 11.70
C GLU A 80 1.74 -7.79 11.83
N GLU A 81 2.32 -6.80 11.15
CA GLU A 81 3.64 -6.33 11.55
C GLU A 81 3.36 -5.59 12.84
N SER A 82 3.26 -6.38 13.92
CA SER A 82 3.35 -5.88 15.27
C SER A 82 4.50 -4.88 15.21
N PRO A 83 4.29 -3.59 15.52
CA PRO A 83 5.41 -2.68 15.68
C PRO A 83 6.26 -3.39 16.71
N THR A 84 7.40 -3.94 16.29
CA THR A 84 8.36 -4.44 17.25
C THR A 84 8.57 -3.23 18.13
N PRO A 85 8.27 -3.30 19.45
CA PRO A 85 8.71 -2.24 20.31
C PRO A 85 10.19 -2.14 19.97
N THR A 86 10.61 -0.97 19.52
CA THR A 86 12.00 -0.60 19.61
C THR A 86 12.31 -0.82 21.09
N THR A 87 12.78 -2.03 21.41
CA THR A 87 13.58 -2.27 22.60
C THR A 87 14.79 -1.42 22.29
N SER A 88 14.70 -0.16 22.69
CA SER A 88 15.83 0.72 22.92
C SER A 88 16.72 -0.02 23.91
N SER A 89 17.55 -0.88 23.35
CA SER A 89 18.81 -1.28 23.93
C SER A 89 19.75 -0.07 23.79
N GLU A 90 19.58 0.89 24.69
CA GLU A 90 20.54 1.95 25.04
C GLU A 90 20.35 2.12 26.56
N ALA A 91 21.01 1.36 27.44
CA ALA A 91 22.44 1.38 27.76
C ALA A 91 22.95 2.78 28.15
N ALA A 92 22.57 3.25 29.35
CA ALA A 92 23.36 4.15 30.19
C ALA A 92 22.84 4.10 31.64
#